data_AF-A0A914N3W1-F1
#
_entry.id   AF-A0A914N3W1-F1
#
_cell.length_a   1.000
_cell.length_b   1.000
_cell.length_c   1.000
_cell.angle_alpha   90.00
_cell.angle_beta   90.00
_cell.angle_gamma   90.00
#
_symmetry.space_group_name_H-M   'P 1'
#
loop_
_entity.id
_entity.type
_entity.pdbx_description
1 polymer ?
#
loop_
_entity_poly.entity_id
_entity_poly.type
_entity_poly.pdbx_seq_one_letter_code
_entity_poly.pdbx_strand_id
1 'polypeptide(L)'
;MIKKQFSPDAADKIFENDDGTEGIDWLPELICHRSWRRLIYELAEHFPNCLMLNFAVKLISDAGFQHEISNVNTAAQQLDIFSRVFLSTLEQLLEEWKNCLGDCQVLAYRRHFAELKRVACHSEQTFMYTQMLLNNVGWKCKNQKQSEICSSLAQQLRLAFEGKKEDIEGVHIGIIQSCIDKIPLHIIQAMQTMFAKGLNPADITQLYQAYSNPNPPPVVLIRDPFFTEMLIDGLFSAVGAKIHLEHRPKYIFLLSYSSCVIETINSDGILPKRKQNKLELNSTKEKMQQLVDILYSYEDLLLSLEQLLELIKLPVLSAAILHYLRTFLIREDGVLTEPIPLHYVLIDKIAEKHFNLHERVFKLLCALYDHLSGQNEVAEIIMERQRQIVDRFVNLLFFGMAIPVLEKIVGMFKSGYIDVSLVRYFGIEVLELVEQPYSSQFISALLPIVTNREVFDRATFEKHPIAKEFMLLNCGNSK
;
A
#
# COMPACT_ATOMS: atom_id res chain seq x y z
N MET A 1 -26.76 21.56 28.84
CA MET A 1 -27.69 21.12 29.90
C MET A 1 -28.12 19.67 29.69
N ILE A 2 -28.65 19.33 28.51
CA ILE A 2 -29.11 17.97 28.15
C ILE A 2 -28.07 16.88 28.42
N LYS A 3 -26.81 17.05 27.98
CA LYS A 3 -25.73 16.07 28.23
C LYS A 3 -25.50 15.69 29.70
N LYS A 4 -25.75 16.61 30.64
CA LYS A 4 -25.49 16.41 32.07
C LYS A 4 -26.67 15.77 32.81
N GLN A 5 -27.85 15.73 32.18
CA GLN A 5 -29.10 15.26 32.78
C GLN A 5 -29.73 14.10 32.01
N PHE A 6 -29.07 13.64 30.95
CA PHE A 6 -29.56 12.53 30.14
C PHE A 6 -29.52 11.24 30.96
N SER A 7 -30.65 10.53 31.02
CA SER A 7 -30.79 9.22 31.64
C SER A 7 -31.20 8.22 30.56
N PRO A 8 -30.37 7.19 30.28
CA PRO A 8 -30.65 6.20 29.24
C PRO A 8 -31.92 5.39 29.58
N ASP A 9 -32.08 4.99 30.85
CA ASP A 9 -33.24 4.22 31.30
C ASP A 9 -34.56 5.01 31.15
N ALA A 10 -34.52 6.32 31.34
CA ALA A 10 -35.71 7.17 31.14
C ALA A 10 -36.04 7.35 29.64
N ALA A 11 -35.03 7.38 28.77
CA ALA A 11 -35.21 7.49 27.33
C ALA A 11 -35.76 6.18 26.74
N ASP A 12 -35.32 5.03 27.23
CA ASP A 12 -35.73 3.73 26.69
C ASP A 12 -37.17 3.35 27.06
N LYS A 13 -37.72 3.94 28.13
CA LYS A 13 -39.15 3.84 28.49
C LYS A 13 -40.11 4.32 27.41
N ILE A 14 -39.63 5.10 26.43
CA ILE A 14 -40.43 5.52 25.26
C ILE A 14 -40.87 4.29 24.43
N PHE A 15 -40.14 3.18 24.48
CA PHE A 15 -40.51 1.94 23.79
C PHE A 15 -41.35 0.97 24.64
N GLU A 16 -41.52 1.24 25.94
CA GLU A 16 -42.24 0.33 26.84
C GLU A 16 -43.76 0.59 26.87
N ASN A 17 -44.21 1.77 26.44
CA ASN A 17 -45.54 2.26 26.81
C ASN A 17 -46.63 2.26 25.72
N ASP A 18 -46.38 1.98 24.44
CA ASP A 18 -47.44 1.87 23.41
C ASP A 18 -46.96 1.14 22.15
N ASP A 19 -47.91 0.67 21.33
CA ASP A 19 -47.81 -0.19 20.11
C ASP A 19 -46.76 0.24 19.04
N GLY A 20 -45.48 0.22 19.41
CA GLY A 20 -44.31 0.24 18.52
C GLY A 20 -44.03 1.53 17.73
N THR A 21 -44.94 2.51 17.67
CA THR A 21 -44.80 3.65 16.75
C THR A 21 -45.31 5.02 17.23
N GLU A 22 -46.27 5.12 18.16
CA GLU A 22 -46.96 6.40 18.45
C GLU A 22 -46.20 7.39 19.38
N GLY A 23 -45.00 7.05 19.85
CA GLY A 23 -44.21 7.90 20.77
C GLY A 23 -43.04 8.67 20.15
N ILE A 24 -42.76 8.48 18.85
CA ILE A 24 -41.46 8.84 18.24
C ILE A 24 -41.60 9.75 16.99
N ASP A 25 -42.80 10.22 16.67
CA ASP A 25 -43.06 11.02 15.46
C ASP A 25 -42.30 12.36 15.41
N TRP A 26 -41.89 12.89 16.57
CA TRP A 26 -41.07 14.10 16.68
C TRP A 26 -39.60 13.88 16.28
N LEU A 27 -39.12 12.63 16.33
CA LEU A 27 -37.71 12.32 16.12
C LEU A 27 -37.25 12.57 14.68
N PRO A 28 -38.01 12.21 13.63
CA PRO A 28 -37.74 12.63 12.25
C PRO A 28 -37.59 14.15 12.07
N GLU A 29 -38.45 14.96 12.71
CA GLU A 29 -38.36 16.42 12.63
C GLU A 29 -37.09 16.94 13.33
N LEU A 30 -36.73 16.34 14.47
CA LEU A 30 -35.56 16.72 15.23
C LEU A 30 -34.25 16.41 14.47
N ILE A 31 -34.17 15.26 13.79
CA ILE A 31 -32.97 14.86 13.04
C ILE A 31 -32.76 15.66 11.74
N CYS A 32 -33.74 16.44 11.26
CA CYS A 32 -33.53 17.37 10.15
C CYS A 32 -32.43 18.41 10.46
N HIS A 33 -32.23 18.73 11.73
CA HIS A 33 -31.25 19.72 12.18
C HIS A 33 -29.90 19.08 12.54
N ARG A 34 -28.83 19.55 11.89
CA ARG A 34 -27.45 19.06 12.09
C ARG A 34 -26.97 19.11 13.55
N SER A 35 -27.35 20.16 14.29
CA SER A 35 -26.97 20.34 15.70
C SER A 35 -27.50 19.22 16.59
N TRP A 36 -28.71 18.74 16.30
CA TRP A 36 -29.35 17.65 17.03
C TRP A 36 -28.76 16.29 16.66
N ARG A 37 -28.48 16.05 15.37
CA ARG A 37 -27.75 14.85 14.93
C ARG A 37 -26.40 14.72 15.65
N ARG A 38 -25.64 15.81 15.74
CA ARG A 38 -24.36 15.84 16.47
C ARG A 38 -24.54 15.49 17.95
N LEU A 39 -25.55 16.06 18.61
CA LEU A 39 -25.83 15.75 20.01
C LEU A 39 -26.21 14.28 20.21
N ILE A 40 -27.00 13.70 19.31
CA ILE A 40 -27.38 12.28 19.34
C ILE A 40 -26.14 11.39 19.22
N TYR A 41 -25.22 11.67 18.28
CA TYR A 41 -23.96 10.92 18.17
C TYR A 41 -23.11 11.03 19.43
N GLU A 42 -22.96 12.23 19.98
CA GLU A 42 -22.20 12.46 21.22
C GLU A 42 -22.83 11.73 22.41
N LEU A 43 -24.16 11.65 22.51
CA LEU A 43 -24.85 10.89 23.55
C LEU A 43 -24.73 9.37 23.34
N ALA A 44 -24.88 8.89 22.11
CA ALA A 44 -24.76 7.47 21.77
C ALA A 44 -23.35 6.93 22.08
N GLU A 45 -22.32 7.77 21.96
CA GLU A 45 -20.97 7.43 22.40
C GLU A 45 -20.86 7.22 23.92
N HIS A 46 -21.53 8.04 24.72
CA HIS A 46 -21.49 7.94 26.17
C HIS A 46 -22.42 6.83 26.71
N PHE A 47 -23.49 6.51 25.99
CA PHE A 47 -24.53 5.55 26.39
C PHE A 47 -24.81 4.54 25.26
N PRO A 48 -23.87 3.63 24.95
CA PRO A 48 -23.98 2.72 23.80
C PRO A 48 -25.13 1.71 23.89
N ASN A 49 -25.59 1.41 25.11
CA ASN A 49 -26.66 0.43 25.34
C ASN A 49 -28.06 1.04 25.29
N CYS A 50 -28.20 2.35 25.08
CA CYS A 50 -29.49 3.03 25.05
C CYS A 50 -30.22 2.74 23.72
N LEU A 51 -31.40 2.13 23.81
CA LEU A 51 -32.23 1.76 22.65
C LEU A 51 -32.69 3.00 21.87
N MET A 52 -33.08 4.08 22.56
CA MET A 52 -33.55 5.32 21.93
C MET A 52 -32.47 5.98 21.07
N LEU A 53 -31.25 6.06 21.61
CA LEU A 53 -30.12 6.62 20.88
C LEU A 53 -29.74 5.74 19.69
N ASN A 54 -29.73 4.42 19.87
CA ASN A 54 -29.47 3.47 18.79
C ASN A 54 -30.51 3.56 17.66
N PHE A 55 -31.79 3.71 18.01
CA PHE A 55 -32.88 3.92 17.05
C PHE A 55 -32.75 5.28 16.35
N ALA A 56 -32.41 6.35 17.07
CA ALA A 56 -32.19 7.67 16.50
C ALA A 56 -31.00 7.68 15.52
N VAL A 57 -29.88 7.03 15.86
CA VAL A 57 -28.72 6.90 14.95
C VAL A 57 -29.14 6.15 13.67
N LYS A 58 -29.96 5.10 13.79
CA LYS A 58 -30.50 4.37 12.65
C LYS A 58 -31.37 5.26 11.75
N LEU A 59 -32.29 6.03 12.31
CA LEU A 59 -33.12 6.98 11.54
C LEU A 59 -32.27 8.05 10.84
N ILE A 60 -31.23 8.56 11.50
CA ILE A 60 -30.29 9.50 10.88
C ILE A 60 -29.59 8.86 9.68
N SER A 61 -29.19 7.59 9.79
CA SER A 61 -28.59 6.84 8.69
C SER A 61 -29.59 6.57 7.56
N ASP A 62 -30.84 6.22 7.87
CA ASP A 62 -31.91 6.01 6.88
C ASP A 62 -32.26 7.31 6.13
N ALA A 63 -32.13 8.45 6.78
CA ALA A 63 -32.31 9.78 6.17
C ALA A 63 -31.14 10.23 5.28
N GLY A 64 -30.06 9.43 5.15
CA GLY A 64 -28.93 9.73 4.26
C GLY A 64 -27.78 10.54 4.90
N PHE A 65 -27.82 10.80 6.20
CA PHE A 65 -26.78 11.57 6.91
C PHE A 65 -25.63 10.71 7.45
N GLN A 66 -25.40 9.50 6.91
CA GLN A 66 -24.33 8.60 7.40
C GLN A 66 -22.91 9.19 7.30
N HIS A 67 -22.69 10.13 6.38
CA HIS A 67 -21.41 10.83 6.22
C HIS A 67 -21.09 11.77 7.39
N GLU A 68 -22.07 12.13 8.22
CA GLU A 68 -21.90 12.95 9.42
C GLU A 68 -21.48 12.13 10.64
N ILE A 69 -21.51 10.79 10.55
CA ILE A 69 -21.03 9.88 11.59
C ILE A 69 -19.51 9.93 11.61
N SER A 70 -18.96 10.95 12.28
CA SER A 70 -17.52 11.08 12.45
C SER A 70 -16.96 10.01 13.40
N ASN A 71 -17.77 9.48 14.31
CA ASN A 71 -17.34 8.49 15.30
C ASN A 71 -17.62 7.06 14.85
N VAL A 72 -16.55 6.31 14.58
CA VAL A 72 -16.65 4.90 14.14
C VAL A 72 -17.14 4.00 15.27
N ASN A 73 -16.92 4.35 16.55
CA ASN A 73 -17.39 3.56 17.69
C ASN A 73 -18.90 3.32 17.62
N THR A 74 -19.68 4.38 17.38
CA THR A 74 -21.15 4.32 17.31
C THR A 74 -21.62 3.52 16.09
N ALA A 75 -20.93 3.65 14.96
CA ALA A 75 -21.25 2.88 13.75
C ALA A 75 -20.92 1.39 13.92
N ALA A 76 -19.78 1.06 14.52
CA ALA A 76 -19.28 -0.31 14.67
C ALA A 76 -20.16 -1.20 15.55
N GLN A 77 -20.99 -0.62 16.42
CA GLN A 77 -21.94 -1.36 17.27
C GLN A 77 -23.16 -1.88 16.49
N GLN A 78 -23.46 -1.30 15.32
CA GLN A 78 -24.61 -1.69 14.51
C GLN A 78 -24.17 -2.04 13.09
N LEU A 79 -24.28 -3.32 12.73
CA LEU A 79 -23.78 -3.83 11.44
C LEU A 79 -24.34 -3.07 10.22
N ASP A 80 -25.63 -2.72 10.25
CA ASP A 80 -26.28 -1.99 9.14
C ASP A 80 -25.68 -0.60 8.96
N ILE A 81 -25.44 0.12 10.06
CA ILE A 81 -24.86 1.47 10.05
C ILE A 81 -23.39 1.40 9.63
N PHE A 82 -22.63 0.46 10.21
CA PHE A 82 -21.25 0.20 9.82
C PHE A 82 -21.14 -0.06 8.31
N SER A 83 -21.98 -0.95 7.78
CA SER A 83 -21.95 -1.34 6.36
C SER A 83 -22.18 -0.14 5.44
N ARG A 84 -23.11 0.76 5.79
CA ARG A 84 -23.37 2.00 5.02
C ARG A 84 -22.21 2.99 5.11
N VAL A 85 -21.64 3.19 6.30
CA VAL A 85 -20.46 4.06 6.48
C VAL A 85 -19.26 3.52 5.70
N PHE A 86 -19.01 2.21 5.78
CA PHE A 86 -17.96 1.53 5.02
C PHE A 86 -18.17 1.65 3.49
N LEU A 87 -19.39 1.41 3.00
CA LEU A 87 -19.68 1.53 1.57
C LEU A 87 -19.48 2.97 1.08
N SER A 88 -19.95 3.96 1.84
CA SER A 88 -19.76 5.38 1.52
C SER A 88 -18.27 5.76 1.45
N THR A 89 -17.43 5.29 2.36
CA THR A 89 -15.99 5.59 2.33
C THR A 89 -15.27 4.82 1.22
N LEU A 90 -15.70 3.59 0.93
CA LEU A 90 -15.19 2.80 -0.19
C LEU A 90 -15.55 3.45 -1.54
N GLU A 91 -16.76 3.97 -1.71
CA GLU A 91 -17.18 4.68 -2.94
C GLU A 91 -16.32 5.91 -3.21
N GLN A 92 -16.06 6.74 -2.20
CA GLN A 92 -15.15 7.89 -2.31
C GLN A 92 -13.73 7.46 -2.69
N LEU A 93 -13.22 6.38 -2.08
CA LEU A 93 -11.91 5.85 -2.43
C LEU A 93 -11.86 5.36 -3.88
N LEU A 94 -12.92 4.67 -4.35
CA LEU A 94 -13.00 4.14 -5.71
C LEU A 94 -13.17 5.22 -6.76
N GLU A 95 -13.85 6.32 -6.44
CA GLU A 95 -13.92 7.51 -7.28
C GLU A 95 -12.52 8.11 -7.45
N GLU A 96 -11.78 8.29 -6.34
CA GLU A 96 -10.43 8.83 -6.40
C GLU A 96 -9.43 7.87 -7.06
N TRP A 97 -9.60 6.57 -6.86
CA TRP A 97 -8.83 5.55 -7.56
C TRP A 97 -8.98 5.67 -9.09
N LYS A 98 -10.19 5.96 -9.59
CA LYS A 98 -10.42 6.22 -11.02
C LYS A 98 -9.73 7.52 -11.47
N ASN A 99 -9.82 8.58 -10.66
CA ASN A 99 -9.20 9.86 -10.97
C ASN A 99 -7.67 9.74 -11.05
N CYS A 100 -7.06 8.92 -10.19
CA CYS A 100 -5.61 8.69 -10.15
C CYS A 100 -5.15 7.54 -11.06
N LEU A 101 -6.02 6.99 -11.92
CA LEU A 101 -5.73 5.83 -12.79
C LEU A 101 -5.14 4.62 -12.04
N GLY A 102 -5.50 4.47 -10.76
CA GLY A 102 -5.05 3.41 -9.88
C GLY A 102 -3.73 3.63 -9.17
N ASP A 103 -3.09 4.80 -9.30
CA ASP A 103 -1.88 5.14 -8.56
C ASP A 103 -2.20 5.40 -7.07
N CYS A 104 -1.83 4.45 -6.23
CA CYS A 104 -2.10 4.48 -4.80
C CYS A 104 -1.17 5.43 -4.01
N GLN A 105 -0.15 6.00 -4.66
CA GLN A 105 0.78 6.93 -4.01
C GLN A 105 0.32 8.38 -4.07
N VAL A 106 -0.65 8.70 -4.93
CA VAL A 106 -1.24 10.05 -5.02
C VAL A 106 -1.86 10.45 -3.68
N LEU A 107 -1.57 11.67 -3.25
CA LEU A 107 -1.92 12.18 -1.93
C LEU A 107 -3.43 12.22 -1.69
N ALA A 108 -4.23 12.50 -2.71
CA ALA A 108 -5.68 12.43 -2.64
C ALA A 108 -6.19 11.01 -2.34
N TYR A 109 -5.73 10.00 -3.09
CA TYR A 109 -6.04 8.59 -2.81
C TYR A 109 -5.61 8.20 -1.39
N ARG A 110 -4.39 8.56 -0.97
CA ARG A 110 -3.88 8.25 0.38
C ARG A 110 -4.73 8.85 1.50
N ARG A 111 -5.33 10.03 1.29
CA ARG A 111 -6.26 10.64 2.25
C ARG A 111 -7.56 9.85 2.36
N HIS A 112 -8.18 9.47 1.24
CA HIS A 112 -9.38 8.64 1.27
C HIS A 112 -9.10 7.24 1.80
N PHE A 113 -7.92 6.68 1.51
CA PHE A 113 -7.51 5.39 2.06
C PHE A 113 -7.30 5.46 3.58
N ALA A 114 -6.76 6.56 4.10
CA ALA A 114 -6.63 6.76 5.54
C ALA A 114 -8.01 6.80 6.24
N GLU A 115 -9.03 7.37 5.59
CA GLU A 115 -10.41 7.36 6.10
C GLU A 115 -11.02 5.96 6.03
N LEU A 116 -10.81 5.22 4.94
CA LEU A 116 -11.24 3.83 4.85
C LEU A 116 -10.55 2.97 5.93
N LYS A 117 -9.23 3.14 6.13
CA LYS A 117 -8.48 2.50 7.23
C LYS A 117 -9.11 2.84 8.57
N ARG A 118 -9.41 4.10 8.85
CA ARG A 118 -10.02 4.54 10.11
C ARG A 118 -11.34 3.83 10.41
N VAL A 119 -12.15 3.57 9.39
CA VAL A 119 -13.43 2.84 9.51
C VAL A 119 -13.20 1.33 9.60
N ALA A 120 -12.51 0.74 8.63
CA ALA A 120 -12.35 -0.71 8.48
C ALA A 120 -11.45 -1.33 9.56
N CYS A 121 -10.45 -0.60 10.04
CA CYS A 121 -9.45 -1.05 11.00
C CYS A 121 -9.76 -0.58 12.42
N HIS A 122 -10.98 -0.15 12.71
CA HIS A 122 -11.36 0.41 14.00
C HIS A 122 -11.28 -0.59 15.16
N SER A 123 -11.75 -1.82 14.91
CA SER A 123 -11.65 -2.97 15.81
C SER A 123 -11.36 -4.25 15.02
N GLU A 124 -10.90 -5.30 15.70
CA GLU A 124 -10.66 -6.62 15.10
C GLU A 124 -11.92 -7.18 14.40
N GLN A 125 -13.10 -6.93 14.97
CA GLN A 125 -14.38 -7.37 14.42
C GLN A 125 -14.71 -6.64 13.11
N THR A 126 -14.57 -5.32 13.09
CA THR A 126 -14.80 -4.51 11.88
C THR A 126 -13.81 -4.86 10.77
N PHE A 127 -12.56 -5.16 11.15
CA PHE A 127 -11.52 -5.58 10.23
C PHE A 127 -11.83 -6.95 9.63
N MET A 128 -12.17 -7.94 10.47
CA MET A 128 -12.53 -9.28 10.03
C MET A 128 -13.74 -9.24 9.08
N TYR A 129 -14.79 -8.49 9.45
CA TYR A 129 -15.96 -8.30 8.61
C TYR A 129 -15.60 -7.68 7.24
N THR A 130 -14.79 -6.62 7.24
CA THR A 130 -14.34 -5.95 6.01
C THR A 130 -13.50 -6.88 5.13
N GLN A 131 -12.55 -7.61 5.72
CA GLN A 131 -11.72 -8.58 5.00
C GLN A 131 -12.56 -9.70 4.39
N MET A 132 -13.53 -10.24 5.13
CA MET A 132 -14.44 -11.26 4.60
C MET A 132 -15.28 -10.71 3.44
N LEU A 133 -15.78 -9.48 3.54
CA LEU A 133 -16.59 -8.86 2.49
C LEU A 133 -15.76 -8.64 1.22
N LEU A 134 -14.57 -8.04 1.33
CA LEU A 134 -13.69 -7.78 0.19
C LEU A 134 -13.23 -9.07 -0.49
N ASN A 135 -12.85 -10.11 0.26
CA ASN A 135 -12.45 -11.39 -0.32
C ASN A 135 -13.64 -12.12 -0.97
N ASN A 136 -14.82 -12.11 -0.34
CA ASN A 136 -16.02 -12.70 -0.94
C ASN A 136 -16.41 -12.03 -2.25
N VAL A 137 -16.40 -10.69 -2.30
CA VAL A 137 -16.66 -9.94 -3.54
C VAL A 137 -15.59 -10.24 -4.56
N GLY A 138 -14.32 -10.22 -4.15
CA GLY A 138 -13.18 -10.49 -5.03
C GLY A 138 -13.29 -11.84 -5.73
N TRP A 139 -13.71 -12.89 -5.03
CA TRP A 139 -13.68 -14.26 -5.59
C TRP A 139 -14.97 -14.62 -6.32
N LYS A 140 -16.10 -14.05 -5.94
CA LYS A 140 -17.38 -14.26 -6.63
C LYS A 140 -17.52 -13.40 -7.88
N CYS A 141 -16.74 -12.33 -8.01
CA CYS A 141 -16.85 -11.43 -9.15
C CYS A 141 -16.29 -12.04 -10.43
N LYS A 142 -17.11 -12.07 -11.49
CA LYS A 142 -16.69 -12.49 -12.84
C LYS A 142 -15.82 -11.44 -13.54
N ASN A 143 -15.88 -10.19 -13.10
CA ASN A 143 -15.08 -9.11 -13.66
C ASN A 143 -13.70 -9.10 -12.99
N GLN A 144 -12.68 -9.49 -13.76
CA GLN A 144 -11.30 -9.59 -13.29
C GLN A 144 -10.79 -8.29 -12.65
N LYS A 145 -11.13 -7.12 -13.22
CA LYS A 145 -10.69 -5.82 -12.67
C LYS A 145 -11.26 -5.56 -11.27
N GLN A 146 -12.51 -5.90 -11.04
CA GLN A 146 -13.15 -5.72 -9.72
C GLN A 146 -12.56 -6.69 -8.70
N SER A 147 -12.26 -7.93 -9.12
CA SER A 147 -11.56 -8.91 -8.31
C SER A 147 -10.20 -8.38 -7.84
N GLU A 148 -9.40 -7.86 -8.78
CA GLU A 148 -8.07 -7.30 -8.50
C GLU A 148 -8.12 -6.09 -7.55
N ILE A 149 -9.08 -5.18 -7.73
CA ILE A 149 -9.26 -4.02 -6.84
C ILE A 149 -9.60 -4.49 -5.42
N CYS A 150 -10.56 -5.40 -5.26
CA CYS A 150 -10.94 -5.92 -3.95
C CYS A 150 -9.78 -6.65 -3.26
N SER A 151 -9.03 -7.48 -3.99
CA SER A 151 -7.84 -8.16 -3.46
C SER A 151 -6.74 -7.18 -3.07
N SER A 152 -6.49 -6.15 -3.89
CA SER A 152 -5.52 -5.10 -3.60
C SER A 152 -5.91 -4.31 -2.34
N LEU A 153 -7.17 -3.89 -2.22
CA LEU A 153 -7.66 -3.18 -1.05
C LEU A 153 -7.61 -4.04 0.22
N ALA A 154 -7.99 -5.32 0.12
CA ALA A 154 -7.88 -6.26 1.24
C ALA A 154 -6.43 -6.36 1.72
N GLN A 155 -5.47 -6.50 0.79
CA GLN A 155 -4.05 -6.51 1.10
C GLN A 155 -3.55 -5.19 1.70
N GLN A 156 -3.93 -4.05 1.13
CA GLN A 156 -3.54 -2.73 1.64
C GLN A 156 -4.05 -2.53 3.08
N LEU A 157 -5.30 -2.92 3.37
CA LEU A 157 -5.85 -2.87 4.72
C LEU A 157 -5.13 -3.82 5.68
N ARG A 158 -4.73 -5.02 5.24
CA ARG A 158 -3.89 -5.93 6.05
C ARG A 158 -2.56 -5.29 6.43
N LEU A 159 -1.87 -4.69 5.45
CA LEU A 159 -0.60 -4.01 5.67
C LEU A 159 -0.74 -2.76 6.55
N ALA A 160 -1.92 -2.13 6.56
CA ALA A 160 -2.19 -0.90 7.29
C ALA A 160 -2.77 -1.11 8.70
N PHE A 161 -3.24 -2.33 9.04
CA PHE A 161 -3.80 -2.64 10.35
C PHE A 161 -2.70 -2.65 11.42
N GLU A 162 -2.92 -1.94 12.52
CA GLU A 162 -1.93 -1.77 13.61
C GLU A 162 -2.05 -2.81 14.72
N GLY A 163 -2.81 -3.89 14.49
CA GLY A 163 -2.96 -4.99 15.43
C GLY A 163 -1.81 -6.00 15.42
N LYS A 164 -1.93 -7.06 16.21
CA LYS A 164 -0.92 -8.13 16.22
C LYS A 164 -0.93 -8.83 14.85
N LYS A 165 0.27 -9.01 14.29
CA LYS A 165 0.47 -9.70 13.00
C LYS A 165 -0.13 -11.10 13.00
N GLU A 166 -0.03 -11.80 14.13
CA GLU A 166 -0.60 -13.15 14.31
C GLU A 166 -2.12 -13.16 14.09
N ASP A 167 -2.84 -12.15 14.60
CA ASP A 167 -4.29 -12.06 14.48
C ASP A 167 -4.71 -11.72 13.04
N ILE A 168 -3.99 -10.80 12.38
CA ILE A 168 -4.20 -10.44 10.97
C ILE A 168 -4.04 -11.66 10.07
N GLU A 169 -2.94 -12.39 10.23
CA GLU A 169 -2.63 -13.54 9.38
C GLU A 169 -3.50 -14.75 9.72
N GLY A 170 -3.88 -14.91 10.98
CA GLY A 170 -4.90 -15.89 11.39
C GLY A 170 -6.23 -15.69 10.65
N VAL A 171 -6.71 -14.44 10.55
CA VAL A 171 -7.90 -14.09 9.79
C VAL A 171 -7.71 -14.41 8.30
N HIS A 172 -6.57 -14.01 7.71
CA HIS A 172 -6.30 -14.23 6.29
C HIS A 172 -6.28 -15.73 5.92
N ILE A 173 -5.54 -16.53 6.69
CA ILE A 173 -5.49 -17.98 6.53
C ILE A 173 -6.87 -18.62 6.72
N GLY A 174 -7.65 -18.16 7.71
CA GLY A 174 -9.02 -18.62 7.93
C GLY A 174 -9.91 -18.37 6.71
N ILE A 175 -9.78 -17.21 6.07
CA ILE A 175 -10.49 -16.89 4.82
C ILE A 175 -10.05 -17.82 3.70
N ILE A 176 -8.75 -18.04 3.50
CA ILE A 176 -8.22 -18.99 2.49
C ILE A 176 -8.80 -20.40 2.70
N GLN A 177 -8.78 -20.89 3.93
CA GLN A 177 -9.27 -22.23 4.28
C GLN A 177 -10.78 -22.38 4.06
N SER A 178 -11.55 -21.32 4.34
CA SER A 178 -13.01 -21.35 4.22
C SER A 178 -13.50 -21.24 2.78
N CYS A 179 -12.77 -20.53 1.93
CA CYS A 179 -13.29 -20.13 0.62
C CYS A 179 -12.58 -20.81 -0.57
N ILE A 180 -11.33 -21.33 -0.45
CA ILE A 180 -10.57 -21.89 -1.58
C ILE A 180 -10.61 -23.42 -1.58
N ASP A 181 -9.94 -24.04 -0.60
CA ASP A 181 -9.79 -25.48 -0.52
C ASP A 181 -9.29 -25.88 0.87
N LYS A 182 -9.45 -27.17 1.20
CA LYS A 182 -8.91 -27.74 2.44
C LYS A 182 -7.39 -27.86 2.34
N ILE A 183 -6.69 -26.93 2.98
CA ILE A 183 -5.24 -27.00 3.17
C ILE A 183 -4.97 -27.94 4.37
N PRO A 184 -3.94 -28.81 4.30
CA PRO A 184 -3.57 -29.65 5.42
C PRO A 184 -3.20 -28.82 6.66
N LEU A 185 -3.69 -29.24 7.84
CA LEU A 185 -3.54 -28.47 9.09
C LEU A 185 -2.08 -28.21 9.47
N HIS A 186 -1.18 -29.17 9.25
CA HIS A 186 0.24 -28.99 9.56
C HIS A 186 0.91 -27.89 8.71
N ILE A 187 0.45 -27.67 7.47
CA ILE A 187 0.94 -26.60 6.60
C ILE A 187 0.45 -25.23 7.08
N ILE A 188 -0.80 -25.16 7.53
CA ILE A 188 -1.35 -23.96 8.14
C ILE A 188 -0.58 -23.60 9.41
N GLN A 189 -0.35 -24.59 10.27
CA GLN A 189 0.40 -24.40 11.52
C GLN A 189 1.85 -23.96 11.26
N ALA A 190 2.51 -24.52 10.25
CA ALA A 190 3.84 -24.10 9.83
C ALA A 190 3.84 -22.63 9.38
N MET A 191 2.88 -22.22 8.55
CA MET A 191 2.73 -20.81 8.12
C MET A 191 2.50 -19.88 9.30
N GLN A 192 1.55 -20.20 10.19
CA GLN A 192 1.25 -19.39 11.38
C GLN A 192 2.48 -19.26 12.30
N THR A 193 3.23 -20.35 12.49
CA THR A 193 4.46 -20.34 13.29
C THR A 193 5.51 -19.43 12.68
N MET A 194 5.68 -19.47 11.37
CA MET A 194 6.63 -18.59 10.66
C MET A 194 6.20 -17.12 10.69
N PHE A 195 4.91 -16.81 10.61
CA PHE A 195 4.41 -15.44 10.75
C PHE A 195 4.60 -14.87 12.16
N ALA A 196 4.46 -15.72 13.19
CA ALA A 196 4.66 -15.34 14.58
C ALA A 196 6.15 -15.17 14.95
N LYS A 197 6.99 -16.14 14.55
CA LYS A 197 8.36 -16.29 15.06
C LYS A 197 9.47 -16.06 14.02
N GLY A 198 9.12 -15.86 12.76
CA GLY A 198 10.06 -15.77 11.65
C GLY A 198 10.36 -17.12 10.98
N LEU A 199 11.12 -17.07 9.89
CA LEU A 199 11.44 -18.24 9.09
C LEU A 199 12.30 -19.24 9.87
N ASN A 200 11.91 -20.52 9.83
CA ASN A 200 12.69 -21.60 10.41
C ASN A 200 12.88 -22.75 9.40
N PRO A 201 14.03 -23.45 9.42
CA PRO A 201 14.31 -24.50 8.44
C PRO A 201 13.37 -25.71 8.45
N ALA A 202 12.78 -26.03 9.61
CA ALA A 202 11.90 -27.17 9.75
C ALA A 202 10.57 -26.93 9.00
N ASP A 203 9.91 -25.80 9.25
CA ASP A 203 8.67 -25.41 8.60
C ASP A 203 8.86 -25.14 7.10
N ILE A 204 10.00 -24.55 6.70
CA ILE A 204 10.35 -24.40 5.28
C ILE A 204 10.52 -25.77 4.60
N THR A 205 11.08 -26.75 5.29
CA THR A 205 11.20 -28.11 4.76
C THR A 205 9.82 -28.77 4.59
N GLN A 206 8.90 -28.56 5.55
CA GLN A 206 7.52 -29.06 5.45
C GLN A 206 6.80 -28.43 4.24
N LEU A 207 6.89 -27.11 4.06
CA LEU A 207 6.33 -26.42 2.89
C LEU A 207 6.94 -26.93 1.59
N TYR A 208 8.27 -27.03 1.53
CA TYR A 208 8.98 -27.54 0.35
C TYR A 208 8.47 -28.93 -0.05
N GLN A 209 8.31 -29.84 0.91
CA GLN A 209 7.77 -31.18 0.67
C GLN A 209 6.33 -31.12 0.14
N ALA A 210 5.48 -30.28 0.75
CA ALA A 210 4.08 -30.14 0.33
C ALA A 210 3.94 -29.61 -1.10
N TYR A 211 4.75 -28.63 -1.51
CA TYR A 211 4.71 -28.07 -2.88
C TYR A 211 5.47 -28.92 -3.92
N SER A 212 6.33 -29.84 -3.46
CA SER A 212 6.99 -30.82 -4.32
C SER A 212 6.09 -32.01 -4.67
N ASN A 213 5.04 -32.26 -3.89
CA ASN A 213 4.08 -33.33 -4.12
C ASN A 213 3.27 -33.14 -5.42
N PRO A 214 2.70 -34.23 -5.97
CA PRO A 214 1.87 -34.16 -7.19
C PRO A 214 0.59 -33.34 -7.00
N ASN A 215 0.05 -33.29 -5.77
CA ASN A 215 -1.11 -32.49 -5.39
C ASN A 215 -0.68 -31.40 -4.40
N PRO A 216 -0.05 -30.31 -4.88
CA PRO A 216 0.42 -29.23 -4.03
C PRO A 216 -0.74 -28.40 -3.45
N PRO A 217 -0.54 -27.73 -2.30
CA PRO A 217 -1.48 -26.76 -1.78
C PRO A 217 -1.72 -25.57 -2.73
N PRO A 218 -2.74 -24.74 -2.44
CA PRO A 218 -3.01 -23.53 -3.20
C PRO A 218 -1.83 -22.57 -3.28
N VAL A 219 -1.47 -22.13 -4.50
CA VAL A 219 -0.34 -21.21 -4.70
C VAL A 219 -0.52 -19.87 -3.98
N VAL A 220 -1.78 -19.45 -3.79
CA VAL A 220 -2.14 -18.23 -3.03
C VAL A 220 -1.59 -18.23 -1.60
N LEU A 221 -1.41 -19.40 -0.97
CA LEU A 221 -0.90 -19.51 0.39
C LEU A 221 0.57 -19.05 0.49
N ILE A 222 1.41 -19.40 -0.49
CA ILE A 222 2.82 -18.98 -0.55
C ILE A 222 3.03 -17.67 -1.33
N ARG A 223 1.97 -17.13 -1.93
CA ARG A 223 1.94 -15.78 -2.51
C ARG A 223 1.51 -14.72 -1.50
N ASP A 224 1.42 -15.09 -0.22
CA ASP A 224 1.20 -14.10 0.82
C ASP A 224 2.36 -13.07 0.82
N PRO A 225 2.06 -11.76 0.74
CA PRO A 225 3.08 -10.72 0.68
C PRO A 225 4.08 -10.79 1.84
N PHE A 226 3.61 -11.01 3.06
CA PHE A 226 4.51 -11.09 4.22
C PHE A 226 5.43 -12.30 4.13
N PHE A 227 4.90 -13.45 3.71
CA PHE A 227 5.72 -14.65 3.53
C PHE A 227 6.78 -14.44 2.43
N THR A 228 6.39 -13.83 1.31
CA THR A 228 7.34 -13.53 0.21
C THR A 228 8.41 -12.53 0.64
N GLU A 229 8.05 -11.48 1.40
CA GLU A 229 9.02 -10.52 1.92
C GLU A 229 9.97 -11.18 2.92
N MET A 230 9.49 -12.06 3.79
CA MET A 230 10.34 -12.85 4.68
C MET A 230 11.35 -13.71 3.90
N LEU A 231 10.91 -14.36 2.82
CA LEU A 231 11.81 -15.15 1.97
C LEU A 231 12.84 -14.27 1.27
N ILE A 232 12.43 -13.11 0.76
CA ILE A 232 13.32 -12.14 0.13
C ILE A 232 14.35 -11.62 1.15
N ASP A 233 13.90 -11.26 2.35
CA ASP A 233 14.76 -10.77 3.41
C ASP A 233 15.80 -11.81 3.83
N GLY A 234 15.36 -13.05 4.09
CA GLY A 234 16.27 -14.12 4.47
C GLY A 234 17.30 -14.50 3.39
N LEU A 235 16.96 -14.36 2.10
CA LEU A 235 17.85 -14.73 0.98
C LEU A 235 18.72 -13.58 0.47
N PHE A 236 18.23 -12.34 0.54
CA PHE A 236 18.80 -11.20 -0.19
C PHE A 236 19.07 -9.98 0.69
N SER A 237 18.85 -10.04 2.00
CA SER A 237 19.34 -8.98 2.87
C SER A 237 20.87 -8.90 2.82
N ALA A 238 21.41 -7.70 2.63
CA ALA A 238 22.84 -7.46 2.65
C ALA A 238 23.44 -7.58 4.06
N VAL A 239 22.59 -7.39 5.08
CA VAL A 239 22.97 -7.41 6.50
C VAL A 239 22.23 -8.54 7.22
N GLY A 240 22.96 -9.31 8.03
CA GLY A 240 22.39 -10.37 8.87
C GLY A 240 22.96 -11.75 8.59
N ALA A 241 22.42 -12.74 9.31
CA ALA A 241 22.87 -14.12 9.19
C ALA A 241 22.38 -14.75 7.88
N LYS A 242 23.32 -15.15 7.03
CA LYS A 242 23.02 -15.85 5.78
C LYS A 242 22.41 -17.22 6.06
N ILE A 243 21.39 -17.59 5.28
CA ILE A 243 20.79 -18.93 5.35
C ILE A 243 21.85 -20.02 5.07
N HIS A 244 21.81 -21.06 5.89
CA HIS A 244 22.69 -22.23 5.77
C HIS A 244 22.58 -22.90 4.39
N LEU A 245 23.72 -23.32 3.83
CA LEU A 245 23.83 -23.87 2.47
C LEU A 245 22.89 -25.06 2.22
N GLU A 246 22.68 -25.91 3.23
CA GLU A 246 21.81 -27.08 3.12
C GLU A 246 20.32 -26.71 2.88
N HIS A 247 19.87 -25.61 3.47
CA HIS A 247 18.47 -25.21 3.41
C HIS A 247 18.20 -24.21 2.29
N ARG A 248 19.21 -23.46 1.84
CA ARG A 248 19.10 -22.44 0.78
C ARG A 248 18.31 -22.89 -0.45
N PRO A 249 18.52 -24.08 -1.04
CA PRO A 249 17.76 -24.51 -2.22
C PRO A 249 16.24 -24.61 -1.99
N LYS A 250 15.82 -24.88 -0.74
CA LYS A 250 14.40 -24.99 -0.36
C LYS A 250 13.73 -23.61 -0.32
N TYR A 251 14.42 -22.61 0.19
CA TYR A 251 13.95 -21.21 0.22
C TYR A 251 13.83 -20.66 -1.21
N ILE A 252 14.88 -20.87 -2.02
CA ILE A 252 14.88 -20.47 -3.43
C ILE A 252 13.75 -21.15 -4.20
N PHE A 253 13.51 -22.44 -3.95
CA PHE A 253 12.40 -23.17 -4.58
C PHE A 253 11.06 -22.54 -4.24
N LEU A 254 10.77 -22.25 -2.95
CA LEU A 254 9.49 -21.68 -2.55
C LEU A 254 9.26 -20.28 -3.14
N LEU A 255 10.29 -19.43 -3.17
CA LEU A 255 10.20 -18.10 -3.78
C LEU A 255 10.04 -18.17 -5.31
N SER A 256 10.77 -19.09 -5.96
CA SER A 256 10.61 -19.34 -7.40
C SER A 256 9.18 -19.81 -7.69
N TYR A 257 8.67 -20.74 -6.89
CA TYR A 257 7.34 -21.32 -7.04
C TYR A 257 6.25 -20.25 -6.92
N SER A 258 6.32 -19.40 -5.90
CA SER A 258 5.34 -18.32 -5.71
C SER A 258 5.36 -17.33 -6.87
N SER A 259 6.53 -17.09 -7.47
CA SER A 259 6.69 -16.12 -8.56
C SER A 259 6.19 -16.60 -9.93
N CYS A 260 6.40 -17.87 -10.31
CA CYS A 260 6.22 -18.31 -11.71
C CYS A 260 5.11 -19.37 -11.91
N VAL A 261 4.65 -20.06 -10.87
CA VAL A 261 3.67 -21.15 -11.05
C VAL A 261 2.28 -20.59 -11.31
N ILE A 262 1.66 -21.00 -12.42
CA ILE A 262 0.32 -20.57 -12.80
C ILE A 262 -0.69 -21.63 -12.38
N GLU A 263 -1.73 -21.21 -11.67
CA GLU A 263 -2.81 -22.08 -11.22
C GLU A 263 -4.09 -21.78 -12.01
N THR A 264 -4.69 -22.83 -12.56
CA THR A 264 -6.01 -22.76 -13.22
C THR A 264 -7.01 -23.62 -12.47
N ILE A 265 -8.17 -23.05 -12.18
CA ILE A 265 -9.29 -23.73 -11.52
C ILE A 265 -10.36 -23.97 -12.59
N ASN A 266 -10.60 -25.24 -12.95
CA ASN A 266 -11.68 -25.57 -13.88
C ASN A 266 -12.97 -25.80 -13.08
N SER A 267 -13.97 -24.93 -13.30
CA SER A 267 -15.27 -24.93 -12.62
C SER A 267 -16.35 -25.77 -13.31
N ASP A 268 -16.03 -26.43 -14.43
CA ASP A 268 -17.01 -27.18 -15.25
C ASP A 268 -17.40 -28.56 -14.66
N GLY A 269 -17.02 -28.87 -13.41
CA GLY A 269 -17.32 -30.14 -12.74
C GLY A 269 -17.79 -29.98 -11.29
N ILE A 270 -18.35 -31.06 -10.71
CA ILE A 270 -18.90 -31.13 -9.34
C ILE A 270 -17.84 -30.82 -8.26
N LEU A 271 -16.54 -30.99 -8.59
CA LEU A 271 -15.41 -30.60 -7.76
C LEU A 271 -14.43 -29.76 -8.59
N PRO A 272 -14.02 -28.57 -8.10
CA PRO A 272 -13.01 -27.77 -8.78
C PRO A 272 -11.70 -28.56 -8.87
N LYS A 273 -11.25 -28.86 -10.10
CA LYS A 273 -9.94 -29.50 -10.31
C LYS A 273 -8.89 -28.40 -10.52
N ARG A 274 -7.94 -28.35 -9.59
CA ARG A 274 -6.78 -27.46 -9.61
C ARG A 274 -5.67 -28.06 -10.47
N LYS A 275 -5.20 -27.29 -11.45
CA LYS A 275 -4.01 -27.64 -12.24
C LYS A 275 -2.97 -26.54 -12.08
N GLN A 276 -1.74 -26.92 -11.74
CA GLN A 276 -0.61 -25.99 -11.60
C GLN A 276 0.43 -26.23 -12.70
N ASN A 277 0.76 -25.19 -13.44
CA ASN A 277 1.76 -25.19 -14.49
C ASN A 277 3.13 -24.78 -13.93
N LYS A 278 4.15 -25.64 -14.11
CA LYS A 278 5.50 -25.48 -13.55
C LYS A 278 6.60 -25.30 -14.62
N LEU A 279 6.24 -24.95 -15.86
CA LEU A 279 7.19 -24.88 -16.98
C LEU A 279 8.41 -23.96 -16.72
N GLU A 280 8.18 -22.77 -16.16
CA GLU A 280 9.24 -21.77 -15.93
C GLU A 280 10.01 -21.95 -14.61
N LEU A 281 9.62 -22.94 -13.79
CA LEU A 281 10.11 -23.08 -12.42
C LEU A 281 11.62 -23.36 -12.36
N ASN A 282 12.12 -24.25 -13.20
CA ASN A 282 13.54 -24.61 -13.19
C ASN A 282 14.43 -23.43 -13.63
N SER A 283 14.04 -22.74 -14.71
CA SER A 283 14.77 -21.56 -15.19
C SER A 283 14.78 -20.43 -14.17
N THR A 284 13.64 -20.18 -13.51
CA THR A 284 13.53 -19.14 -12.46
C THR A 284 14.40 -19.49 -11.25
N LYS A 285 14.40 -20.77 -10.84
CA LYS A 285 15.22 -21.28 -9.75
C LYS A 285 16.71 -21.12 -10.03
N GLU A 286 17.17 -21.43 -11.24
CA GLU A 286 18.56 -21.26 -11.65
C GLU A 286 18.99 -19.79 -11.60
N LYS A 287 18.16 -18.88 -12.12
CA LYS A 287 18.43 -17.44 -12.08
C LYS A 287 18.41 -16.87 -10.65
N MET A 288 17.52 -17.35 -9.78
CA MET A 288 17.54 -16.98 -8.36
C MET A 288 18.80 -17.47 -7.66
N GLN A 289 19.23 -18.71 -7.94
CA GLN A 289 20.47 -19.25 -7.40
C GLN A 289 21.68 -18.42 -7.86
N GLN A 290 21.76 -18.10 -9.16
CA GLN A 290 22.78 -17.23 -9.71
C GLN A 290 22.83 -15.86 -8.99
N LEU A 291 21.66 -15.23 -8.77
CA LEU A 291 21.60 -13.96 -8.05
C LEU A 291 22.12 -14.08 -6.61
N VAL A 292 21.71 -15.12 -5.88
CA VAL A 292 22.19 -15.35 -4.50
C VAL A 292 23.70 -15.53 -4.49
N ASP A 293 24.26 -16.28 -5.45
CA ASP A 293 25.70 -16.54 -5.52
C ASP A 293 26.49 -15.27 -5.84
N ILE A 294 26.00 -14.42 -6.75
CA ILE A 294 26.58 -13.09 -7.03
C ILE A 294 26.58 -12.22 -5.77
N LEU A 295 25.42 -12.09 -5.10
CA LEU A 295 25.27 -11.22 -3.93
C LEU A 295 26.01 -11.74 -2.69
N TYR A 296 26.23 -13.05 -2.61
CA TYR A 296 26.97 -13.66 -1.51
C TYR A 296 28.49 -13.70 -1.76
N SER A 297 28.91 -13.50 -3.01
CA SER A 297 30.31 -13.34 -3.38
C SER A 297 30.89 -12.10 -2.71
N TYR A 298 32.19 -12.15 -2.42
CA TYR A 298 32.95 -10.99 -1.96
C TYR A 298 33.55 -10.19 -3.14
N GLU A 299 33.27 -10.62 -4.38
CA GLU A 299 33.73 -9.96 -5.60
C GLU A 299 33.00 -8.63 -5.83
N ASP A 300 33.65 -7.73 -6.56
CA ASP A 300 33.08 -6.44 -6.94
C ASP A 300 31.83 -6.65 -7.80
N LEU A 301 30.70 -6.11 -7.34
CA LEU A 301 29.40 -6.17 -8.00
C LEU A 301 29.48 -5.60 -9.43
N LEU A 302 30.41 -4.67 -9.69
CA LEU A 302 30.63 -4.09 -11.01
C LEU A 302 31.01 -5.14 -12.06
N LEU A 303 31.78 -6.18 -11.68
CA LEU A 303 32.18 -7.26 -12.58
C LEU A 303 30.98 -8.10 -13.04
N SER A 304 29.92 -8.13 -12.23
CA SER A 304 28.70 -8.89 -12.50
C SER A 304 27.58 -8.03 -13.10
N LEU A 305 27.83 -6.77 -13.48
CA LEU A 305 26.80 -5.84 -13.95
C LEU A 305 26.00 -6.40 -15.13
N GLU A 306 26.65 -6.95 -16.16
CA GLU A 306 25.93 -7.49 -17.33
C GLU A 306 24.97 -8.62 -16.95
N GLN A 307 25.39 -9.49 -16.04
CA GLN A 307 24.55 -10.57 -15.50
C GLN A 307 23.39 -10.00 -14.68
N LEU A 308 23.64 -9.01 -13.82
CA LEU A 308 22.60 -8.35 -13.04
C LEU A 308 21.54 -7.67 -13.92
N LEU A 309 21.96 -7.03 -15.02
CA LEU A 309 21.04 -6.43 -15.99
C LEU A 309 20.17 -7.47 -16.71
N GLU A 310 20.69 -8.68 -16.93
CA GLU A 310 19.89 -9.78 -17.45
C GLU A 310 18.88 -10.29 -16.41
N LEU A 311 19.31 -10.45 -15.15
CA LEU A 311 18.48 -10.92 -14.05
C LEU A 311 17.34 -9.94 -13.73
N ILE A 312 17.58 -8.63 -13.86
CA ILE A 312 16.55 -7.58 -13.67
C ILE A 312 15.32 -7.82 -14.56
N LYS A 313 15.42 -8.51 -15.71
CA LYS A 313 14.25 -8.78 -16.55
C LYS A 313 13.12 -9.54 -15.82
N LEU A 314 13.43 -10.30 -14.77
CA LEU A 314 12.42 -10.98 -13.96
C LEU A 314 11.96 -10.11 -12.77
N PRO A 315 10.65 -9.88 -12.57
CA PRO A 315 10.15 -9.01 -11.51
C PRO A 315 10.57 -9.41 -10.09
N VAL A 316 10.56 -10.71 -9.78
CA VAL A 316 10.95 -11.22 -8.46
C VAL A 316 12.44 -10.99 -8.16
N LEU A 317 13.30 -11.07 -9.18
CA LEU A 317 14.74 -10.78 -9.04
C LEU A 317 14.98 -9.29 -8.91
N SER A 318 14.22 -8.46 -9.64
CA SER A 318 14.25 -7.01 -9.46
C SER A 318 13.80 -6.60 -8.06
N ALA A 319 12.74 -7.23 -7.52
CA ALA A 319 12.31 -6.99 -6.14
C ALA A 319 13.39 -7.40 -5.13
N ALA A 320 14.06 -8.53 -5.35
CA ALA A 320 15.17 -9.01 -4.53
C ALA A 320 16.39 -8.08 -4.57
N ILE A 321 16.81 -7.62 -5.76
CA ILE A 321 17.90 -6.65 -5.93
C ILE A 321 17.54 -5.33 -5.24
N LEU A 322 16.31 -4.86 -5.40
CA LEU A 322 15.85 -3.63 -4.77
C LEU A 322 15.86 -3.74 -3.23
N HIS A 323 15.49 -4.91 -2.68
CA HIS A 323 15.58 -5.19 -1.24
C HIS A 323 17.03 -5.25 -0.75
N TYR A 324 17.91 -5.91 -1.52
CA TYR A 324 19.34 -5.92 -1.24
C TYR A 324 19.90 -4.50 -1.20
N LEU A 325 19.63 -3.68 -2.22
CA LEU A 325 20.10 -2.28 -2.27
C LEU A 325 19.53 -1.46 -1.11
N ARG A 326 18.27 -1.67 -0.73
CA ARG A 326 17.68 -1.03 0.43
C ARG A 326 18.44 -1.36 1.71
N THR A 327 18.66 -2.64 1.99
CA THR A 327 19.34 -3.10 3.22
C THR A 327 20.84 -2.77 3.22
N PHE A 328 21.46 -2.70 2.04
CA PHE A 328 22.87 -2.36 1.87
C PHE A 328 23.14 -0.86 2.02
N LEU A 329 22.29 0.00 1.44
CA LEU A 329 22.49 1.45 1.46
C LEU A 329 21.90 2.12 2.70
N ILE A 330 20.82 1.56 3.25
CA ILE A 330 20.14 2.09 4.44
C ILE A 330 20.36 1.12 5.59
N ARG A 331 21.60 1.09 6.10
CA ARG A 331 21.95 0.22 7.22
C ARG A 331 21.57 0.87 8.54
N GLU A 332 20.96 0.09 9.43
CA GLU A 332 20.58 0.52 10.79
C GLU A 332 21.78 0.55 11.76
N ASP A 333 22.90 -0.05 11.38
CA ASP A 333 24.11 -0.17 12.22
C ASP A 333 25.03 1.06 12.19
N GLY A 334 24.63 2.11 11.45
CA GLY A 334 25.40 3.35 11.33
C GLY A 334 26.70 3.22 10.54
N VAL A 335 26.97 2.05 9.95
CA VAL A 335 28.12 1.85 9.06
C VAL A 335 27.78 2.40 7.68
N LEU A 336 28.46 3.47 7.31
CA LEU A 336 28.26 4.18 6.06
C LEU A 336 28.60 3.29 4.87
N THR A 337 27.63 3.08 3.98
CA THR A 337 27.86 2.48 2.67
C THR A 337 27.48 3.51 1.62
N GLU A 338 28.49 4.14 1.02
CA GLU A 338 28.27 5.20 0.04
C GLU A 338 27.66 4.62 -1.25
N PRO A 339 26.55 5.20 -1.75
CA PRO A 339 25.99 4.76 -3.02
C PRO A 339 26.97 5.09 -4.17
N ILE A 340 27.51 4.05 -4.81
CA ILE A 340 28.27 4.20 -6.06
C ILE A 340 27.32 4.27 -7.27
N PRO A 341 27.77 4.81 -8.44
CA PRO A 341 26.95 4.95 -9.64
C PRO A 341 26.22 3.67 -10.08
N LEU A 342 26.84 2.51 -9.85
CA LEU A 342 26.26 1.20 -10.13
C LEU A 342 24.89 1.01 -9.47
N HIS A 343 24.74 1.42 -8.21
CA HIS A 343 23.48 1.27 -7.48
C HIS A 343 22.35 2.09 -8.10
N TYR A 344 22.65 3.32 -8.52
CA TYR A 344 21.68 4.18 -9.20
C TYR A 344 21.27 3.60 -10.55
N VAL A 345 22.22 3.08 -11.33
CA VAL A 345 21.93 2.40 -12.61
C VAL A 345 21.00 1.20 -12.40
N LEU A 346 21.21 0.39 -11.37
CA LEU A 346 20.32 -0.75 -11.07
C LEU A 346 18.91 -0.27 -10.69
N ILE A 347 18.79 0.76 -9.85
CA ILE A 347 17.50 1.35 -9.47
C ILE A 347 16.75 1.86 -10.71
N ASP A 348 17.46 2.54 -11.61
CA ASP A 348 16.88 3.07 -12.84
C ASP A 348 16.42 2.00 -13.80
N LYS A 349 17.22 0.94 -13.96
CA LYS A 349 16.86 -0.17 -14.83
C LYS A 349 15.68 -0.96 -14.29
N ILE A 350 15.55 -1.06 -12.97
CA ILE A 350 14.36 -1.65 -12.33
C ILE A 350 13.13 -0.77 -12.60
N ALA A 351 13.24 0.54 -12.42
CA ALA A 351 12.14 1.47 -12.71
C ALA A 351 11.74 1.47 -14.18
N GLU A 352 12.70 1.39 -15.12
CA GLU A 352 12.43 1.30 -16.56
C GLU A 352 11.63 0.04 -16.92
N LYS A 353 11.96 -1.11 -16.32
CA LYS A 353 11.39 -2.41 -16.71
C LYS A 353 10.09 -2.77 -15.99
N HIS A 354 9.91 -2.34 -14.74
CA HIS A 354 8.87 -2.88 -13.85
C HIS A 354 8.03 -1.78 -13.21
N PHE A 355 6.90 -1.46 -13.84
CA PHE A 355 5.94 -0.48 -13.31
C PHE A 355 5.41 -0.87 -11.92
N ASN A 356 5.24 -2.18 -11.66
CA ASN A 356 4.76 -2.70 -10.38
C ASN A 356 5.76 -2.52 -9.22
N LEU A 357 7.01 -2.14 -9.51
CA LEU A 357 8.05 -1.87 -8.51
C LEU A 357 8.27 -0.37 -8.28
N HIS A 358 7.61 0.50 -9.05
CA HIS A 358 7.78 1.95 -8.93
C HIS A 358 7.52 2.47 -7.51
N GLU A 359 6.48 1.98 -6.84
CA GLU A 359 6.21 2.34 -5.45
C GLU A 359 7.39 1.99 -4.52
N ARG A 360 7.98 0.80 -4.69
CA ARG A 360 9.12 0.38 -3.86
C ARG A 360 10.35 1.22 -4.16
N VAL A 361 10.60 1.54 -5.43
CA VAL A 361 11.68 2.43 -5.87
C VAL A 361 11.48 3.82 -5.27
N PHE A 362 10.27 4.38 -5.35
CA PHE A 362 9.95 5.68 -4.77
C PHE A 362 10.19 5.74 -3.27
N LYS A 363 9.74 4.71 -2.54
CA LYS A 363 9.99 4.58 -1.10
C LYS A 363 11.49 4.48 -0.78
N LEU A 364 12.25 3.74 -1.58
CA LEU A 364 13.70 3.66 -1.45
C LEU A 364 14.36 5.03 -1.67
N LEU A 365 14.01 5.73 -2.76
CA LEU A 365 14.56 7.07 -3.05
C LEU A 365 14.23 8.08 -1.95
N CYS A 366 13.00 8.06 -1.43
CA CYS A 366 12.62 8.89 -0.28
C CYS A 366 13.49 8.58 0.94
N ALA A 367 13.66 7.30 1.28
CA ALA A 367 14.43 6.89 2.44
C ALA A 367 15.94 7.18 2.26
N LEU A 368 16.47 7.05 1.05
CA LEU A 368 17.85 7.45 0.72
C LEU A 368 18.03 8.96 0.87
N TYR A 369 17.10 9.77 0.37
CA TYR A 369 17.14 11.22 0.53
C TYR A 369 17.13 11.62 2.01
N ASP A 370 16.21 11.04 2.79
CA ASP A 370 16.09 11.33 4.23
C ASP A 370 17.36 10.88 4.99
N HIS A 371 17.92 9.71 4.64
CA HIS A 371 19.17 9.21 5.22
C HIS A 371 20.36 10.11 4.91
N LEU A 372 20.51 10.57 3.66
CA LEU A 372 21.56 11.51 3.25
C LEU A 372 21.41 12.87 3.94
N SER A 373 20.18 13.35 4.11
CA SER A 373 19.90 14.63 4.77
C SER A 373 20.25 14.62 6.27
N GLY A 374 20.22 13.45 6.90
CA GLY A 374 20.62 13.27 8.29
C GLY A 374 22.13 13.10 8.51
N GLN A 375 22.95 13.13 7.45
CA GLN A 375 24.41 12.94 7.57
C GLN A 375 25.10 14.19 8.13
N ASN A 376 26.09 13.97 9.01
CA ASN A 376 26.96 15.03 9.54
C ASN A 376 28.14 15.29 8.60
N GLU A 377 27.84 15.73 7.38
CA GLU A 377 28.83 16.08 6.36
C GLU A 377 28.73 17.55 5.94
N VAL A 378 29.69 18.01 5.13
CA VAL A 378 29.66 19.36 4.57
C VAL A 378 28.44 19.50 3.66
N ALA A 379 27.69 20.59 3.83
CA ALA A 379 26.43 20.82 3.11
C ALA A 379 26.56 20.68 1.58
N GLU A 380 27.69 21.10 1.00
CA GLU A 380 27.95 20.98 -0.44
C GLU A 380 27.98 19.52 -0.93
N ILE A 381 28.60 18.62 -0.16
CA ILE A 381 28.66 17.18 -0.47
C ILE A 381 27.26 16.56 -0.35
N ILE A 382 26.52 16.93 0.70
CA ILE A 382 25.13 16.47 0.90
C ILE A 382 24.27 16.92 -0.27
N MET A 383 24.39 18.17 -0.72
CA MET A 383 23.64 18.71 -1.84
C MET A 383 23.97 17.99 -3.16
N GLU A 384 25.24 17.68 -3.43
CA GLU A 384 25.64 16.92 -4.62
C GLU A 384 25.04 15.50 -4.61
N ARG A 385 25.05 14.83 -3.45
CA ARG A 385 24.42 13.52 -3.29
C ARG A 385 22.90 13.56 -3.39
N GLN A 386 22.26 14.56 -2.79
CA GLN A 386 20.83 14.79 -2.93
C GLN A 386 20.44 15.04 -4.38
N ARG A 387 21.28 15.75 -5.15
CA ARG A 387 21.08 15.95 -6.59
C ARG A 387 21.02 14.62 -7.35
N GLN A 388 21.88 13.66 -7.05
CA GLN A 388 21.82 12.32 -7.64
C GLN A 388 20.47 11.63 -7.38
N ILE A 389 19.93 11.76 -6.16
CA ILE A 389 18.59 11.23 -5.84
C ILE A 389 17.49 11.98 -6.58
N VAL A 390 17.63 13.31 -6.72
CA VAL A 390 16.71 14.13 -7.52
C VAL A 390 16.68 13.68 -8.98
N ASP A 391 17.84 13.35 -9.57
CA ASP A 391 17.88 12.79 -10.93
C ASP A 391 17.09 11.48 -11.03
N ARG A 392 17.13 10.64 -9.97
CA ARG A 392 16.36 9.40 -9.91
C ARG A 392 14.86 9.65 -9.75
N PHE A 393 14.47 10.70 -9.04
CA PHE A 393 13.08 11.15 -9.02
C PHE A 393 12.60 11.60 -10.41
N VAL A 394 13.42 12.34 -11.16
CA VAL A 394 13.10 12.73 -12.55
C VAL A 394 12.95 11.49 -13.44
N ASN A 395 13.83 10.51 -13.32
CA ASN A 395 13.73 9.25 -14.07
C ASN A 395 12.47 8.45 -13.72
N LEU A 396 12.10 8.37 -12.44
CA LEU A 396 10.88 7.69 -12.01
C LEU A 396 9.61 8.42 -12.47
N LEU A 397 9.65 9.76 -12.52
CA LEU A 397 8.62 10.59 -13.11
C LEU A 397 8.45 10.28 -14.61
N PHE A 398 9.56 10.18 -15.36
CA PHE A 398 9.54 9.84 -16.78
C PHE A 398 8.89 8.49 -17.06
N PHE A 399 9.13 7.48 -16.21
CA PHE A 399 8.55 6.14 -16.39
C PHE A 399 7.11 5.98 -15.89
N GLY A 400 6.47 7.04 -15.36
CA GLY A 400 5.02 7.06 -15.14
C GLY A 400 4.56 7.43 -13.73
N MET A 401 5.45 7.60 -12.74
CA MET A 401 5.05 8.08 -11.41
C MET A 401 5.23 9.60 -11.24
N ALA A 402 4.66 10.36 -12.18
CA ALA A 402 4.83 11.81 -12.20
C ALA A 402 4.17 12.51 -11.00
N ILE A 403 2.89 12.21 -10.73
CA ILE A 403 2.12 12.92 -9.69
C ILE A 403 2.69 12.69 -8.29
N PRO A 404 2.97 11.44 -7.83
CA PRO A 404 3.53 11.24 -6.49
C PRO A 404 4.91 11.88 -6.30
N VAL A 405 5.74 11.86 -7.34
CA VAL A 405 7.06 12.52 -7.32
C VAL A 405 6.91 14.04 -7.19
N LEU A 406 6.06 14.66 -8.00
CA LEU A 406 5.77 16.09 -7.91
C LEU A 406 5.24 16.47 -6.53
N GLU A 407 4.24 15.73 -6.03
CA GLU A 407 3.66 15.98 -4.70
C GLU A 407 4.69 15.85 -3.57
N LYS A 408 5.61 14.89 -3.67
CA LYS A 408 6.71 14.73 -2.69
C LYS A 408 7.70 15.89 -2.76
N ILE A 409 8.15 16.31 -3.95
CA ILE A 409 9.07 17.45 -4.09
C ILE A 409 8.42 18.75 -3.61
N VAL A 410 7.17 19.01 -4.01
CA VAL A 410 6.38 20.17 -3.54
C VAL A 410 6.21 20.12 -2.03
N GLY A 411 5.90 18.93 -1.49
CA GLY A 411 5.75 18.70 -0.05
C GLY A 411 7.03 19.04 0.70
N MET A 412 8.17 18.49 0.27
CA MET A 412 9.49 18.77 0.86
C MET A 412 9.82 20.25 0.80
N PHE A 413 9.54 20.92 -0.32
CA PHE A 413 9.79 22.34 -0.50
C PHE A 413 8.99 23.20 0.49
N LYS A 414 7.68 22.92 0.62
CA LYS A 414 6.81 23.64 1.58
C LYS A 414 7.24 23.47 3.03
N SER A 415 7.79 22.31 3.38
CA SER A 415 8.30 22.01 4.72
C SER A 415 9.75 22.47 4.97
N GLY A 416 10.45 22.96 3.95
CA GLY A 416 11.86 23.35 4.06
C GLY A 416 12.86 22.18 4.14
N TYR A 417 12.47 20.97 3.74
CA TYR A 417 13.34 19.77 3.75
C TYR A 417 14.22 19.62 2.49
N ILE A 418 14.01 20.46 1.48
CA ILE A 418 14.80 20.47 0.23
C ILE A 418 15.22 21.89 -0.07
N ASP A 419 16.48 22.05 -0.51
CA ASP A 419 17.02 23.34 -0.88
C ASP A 419 16.38 23.88 -2.17
N VAL A 420 16.20 25.20 -2.24
CA VAL A 420 15.58 25.89 -3.36
C VAL A 420 16.31 25.63 -4.68
N SER A 421 17.65 25.50 -4.65
CA SER A 421 18.45 25.20 -5.84
C SER A 421 18.18 23.81 -6.40
N LEU A 422 17.95 22.81 -5.56
CA LEU A 422 17.59 21.45 -5.97
C LEU A 422 16.16 21.39 -6.52
N VAL A 423 15.23 22.15 -5.94
CA VAL A 423 13.86 22.28 -6.47
C VAL A 423 13.87 22.96 -7.84
N ARG A 424 14.69 24.00 -8.02
CA ARG A 424 14.88 24.67 -9.31
C ARG A 424 15.46 23.71 -10.35
N TYR A 425 16.51 22.98 -9.97
CA TYR A 425 17.12 21.96 -10.82
C TYR A 425 16.09 20.90 -11.26
N PHE A 426 15.38 20.30 -10.31
CA PHE A 426 14.31 19.35 -10.60
C PHE A 426 13.25 19.94 -11.55
N GLY A 427 12.80 21.17 -11.30
CA GLY A 427 11.80 21.83 -12.13
C GLY A 427 12.27 22.04 -13.57
N ILE A 428 13.55 22.42 -13.77
CA ILE A 428 14.14 22.58 -15.10
C ILE A 428 14.21 21.23 -15.82
N GLU A 429 14.77 20.20 -15.19
CA GLU A 429 14.90 18.85 -15.79
C GLU A 429 13.53 18.28 -16.17
N VAL A 430 12.51 18.45 -15.32
CA VAL A 430 11.14 18.01 -15.64
C VAL A 430 10.58 18.79 -16.83
N LEU A 431 10.74 20.11 -16.87
CA LEU A 431 10.24 20.94 -17.97
C LEU A 431 10.93 20.64 -19.32
N GLU A 432 12.20 20.27 -19.30
CA GLU A 432 12.94 19.86 -20.50
C GLU A 432 12.54 18.45 -20.98
N LEU A 433 11.99 17.63 -20.09
CA LEU A 433 11.59 16.25 -20.36
C LEU A 433 10.13 16.10 -20.80
N VAL A 434 9.25 17.06 -20.48
CA VAL A 434 7.80 16.96 -20.74
C VAL A 434 7.33 17.88 -21.86
N GLU A 435 6.43 17.36 -22.69
CA GLU A 435 5.79 18.10 -23.77
C GLU A 435 4.26 18.05 -23.66
N GLN A 436 3.60 18.96 -24.37
CA GLN A 436 2.13 19.03 -24.46
C GLN A 436 1.54 17.80 -25.19
N PRO A 437 0.28 17.39 -24.90
CA PRO A 437 -0.68 17.99 -23.97
C PRO A 437 -0.48 17.57 -22.50
N TYR A 438 -0.57 18.53 -21.58
CA TYR A 438 -0.48 18.27 -20.14
C TYR A 438 -1.84 17.90 -19.54
N SER A 439 -1.85 16.94 -18.61
CA SER A 439 -3.05 16.67 -17.80
C SER A 439 -3.29 17.78 -16.78
N SER A 440 -4.56 18.02 -16.42
CA SER A 440 -4.92 19.02 -15.40
C SER A 440 -4.27 18.72 -14.04
N GLN A 441 -4.17 17.44 -13.68
CA GLN A 441 -3.48 17.00 -12.46
C GLN A 441 -1.99 17.34 -12.48
N PHE A 442 -1.30 17.05 -13.59
CA PHE A 442 0.12 17.38 -13.75
C PHE A 442 0.37 18.88 -13.66
N ILE A 443 -0.46 19.69 -14.34
CA ILE A 443 -0.41 21.16 -14.23
C ILE A 443 -0.58 21.58 -12.78
N SER A 444 -1.62 21.08 -12.09
CA SER A 444 -1.90 21.46 -10.70
C SER A 444 -0.75 21.11 -9.73
N ALA A 445 -0.01 20.03 -10.01
CA ALA A 445 1.10 19.55 -9.19
C ALA A 445 2.41 20.32 -9.46
N LEU A 446 2.72 20.65 -10.72
CA LEU A 446 3.96 21.34 -11.10
C LEU A 446 3.87 22.88 -10.95
N LEU A 447 2.69 23.45 -11.16
CA LEU A 447 2.48 24.91 -11.14
C LEU A 447 2.95 25.61 -9.86
N PRO A 448 2.76 25.07 -8.63
CA PRO A 448 3.24 25.69 -7.41
C PRO A 448 4.76 25.89 -7.35
N ILE A 449 5.53 25.06 -8.06
CA ILE A 449 6.99 25.19 -8.15
C ILE A 449 7.35 26.29 -9.16
N VAL A 450 6.79 26.22 -10.38
CA VAL A 450 7.15 27.12 -11.49
C VAL A 450 6.72 28.56 -11.22
N THR A 451 5.64 28.77 -10.48
CA THR A 451 5.14 30.11 -10.13
C THR A 451 5.85 30.74 -8.93
N ASN A 452 6.60 29.94 -8.14
CA ASN A 452 7.30 30.45 -6.97
C ASN A 452 8.55 31.23 -7.39
N ARG A 453 8.62 32.51 -6.99
CA ARG A 453 9.70 33.44 -7.37
C ARG A 453 11.06 33.10 -6.75
N GLU A 454 11.08 32.35 -5.64
CA GLU A 454 12.33 31.89 -5.03
C GLU A 454 12.95 30.76 -5.87
N VAL A 455 12.10 29.92 -6.46
CA VAL A 455 12.53 28.82 -7.32
C VAL A 455 12.81 29.32 -8.74
N PHE A 456 11.86 29.99 -9.37
CA PHE A 456 12.00 30.55 -10.72
C PHE A 456 12.03 32.07 -10.67
N ASP A 457 13.24 32.63 -10.60
CA ASP A 457 13.47 34.06 -10.69
C ASP A 457 13.52 34.54 -12.16
N ARG A 458 13.60 35.87 -12.35
CA ARG A 458 13.65 36.45 -13.70
C ARG A 458 14.83 35.92 -14.52
N ALA A 459 15.99 35.74 -13.90
CA ALA A 459 17.18 35.23 -14.57
C ALA A 459 17.00 33.77 -15.02
N THR A 460 16.33 32.94 -14.21
CA THR A 460 16.03 31.54 -14.55
C THR A 460 15.05 31.47 -15.73
N PHE A 461 14.02 32.33 -15.76
CA PHE A 461 13.11 32.41 -16.90
C PHE A 461 13.78 32.90 -18.19
N GLU A 462 14.78 33.78 -18.09
CA GLU A 462 15.56 34.22 -19.25
C GLU A 462 16.45 33.09 -19.80
N LYS A 463 17.01 32.26 -18.91
CA LYS A 463 17.83 31.10 -19.31
C LYS A 463 17.01 29.93 -19.83
N HIS A 464 15.82 29.70 -19.27
CA HIS A 464 14.94 28.58 -19.63
C HIS A 464 13.56 29.10 -20.08
N PRO A 465 13.40 29.41 -21.38
CA PRO A 465 12.15 29.98 -21.91
C PRO A 465 10.96 29.01 -21.79
N ILE A 466 11.23 27.70 -21.73
CA ILE A 466 10.22 26.63 -21.58
C ILE A 466 9.41 26.82 -20.29
N ALA A 467 10.05 27.23 -19.18
CA ALA A 467 9.37 27.51 -17.93
C ALA A 467 8.36 28.66 -18.07
N LYS A 468 8.72 29.69 -18.85
CA LYS A 468 7.84 30.83 -19.13
C LYS A 468 6.68 30.43 -20.04
N GLU A 469 6.93 29.60 -21.05
CA GLU A 469 5.90 29.05 -21.93
C GLU A 469 4.90 28.21 -21.14
N PHE A 470 5.37 27.28 -20.31
CA PHE A 470 4.53 26.48 -19.42
C PHE A 470 3.65 27.35 -18.51
N MET A 471 4.21 28.42 -17.92
CA MET A 471 3.45 29.35 -17.09
C MET A 471 2.40 30.13 -17.90
N LEU A 472 2.75 30.64 -19.08
CA LEU A 472 1.84 31.43 -19.92
C LEU A 472 0.64 30.60 -20.41
N LEU A 473 0.90 29.36 -20.83
CA LEU A 473 -0.13 28.45 -21.34
C LEU A 473 -1.11 28.03 -20.24
N ASN A 474 -0.61 27.81 -19.02
CA ASN A 474 -1.39 27.19 -17.95
C ASN A 474 -1.92 28.17 -16.88
N CYS A 475 -1.36 29.38 -16.75
CA CYS A 475 -1.94 30.48 -15.95
C CYS A 475 -2.87 31.38 -16.77
N GLY A 476 -2.78 31.37 -18.11
CA GLY A 476 -3.60 32.22 -18.99
C GLY A 476 -5.05 31.76 -19.15
N ASN A 477 -5.35 30.50 -18.85
CA ASN A 477 -6.68 29.88 -19.01
C ASN A 477 -7.50 29.79 -17.71
N SER A 478 -7.01 30.36 -16.60
CA SER A 478 -7.72 30.44 -15.31
C SER A 478 -8.17 31.87 -14.98
N LYS A 479 -8.86 32.51 -15.92
CA LYS A 479 -9.63 33.74 -15.67
C LYS A 479 -11.11 33.52 -15.90
#